data_AF-A0A8H6MDX4-F1
#
_entry.id   AF-A0A8H6MDX4-F1
#
_cell.length_a   1.000
_cell.length_b   1.000
_cell.length_c   1.000
_cell.angle_alpha   90.00
_cell.angle_beta   90.00
_cell.angle_gamma   90.00
#
_symmetry.space_group_name_H-M   'P 1'
#
loop_
_entity.id
_entity.type
_entity.pdbx_description
1 polymer ?
#
loop_
_entity_poly.entity_id
_entity_poly.type
_entity_poly.pdbx_seq_one_letter_code
_entity_poly.pdbx_strand_id
1 'polypeptide(L)'
;MKTLFYIISFLSVLSSIAALGSPPNIPTRTVHRRQTNAQRMSRGLPPLPPRHLFSPTRPIMRRSAVSAVPGSTILINIGVESLTTGETSWYLRAGGGLNNNGPSPFTITAPASSSAKFELTSAEDTERRLVLIHYQDVSDFGSDPAIGLHFQQRGGDASTPAGSGPHYDMDGTTFESTVWSLDSTTGVLSATWIRASDSSEIPLRFVLRMWQMGIWVVPVIDYQAFVDADSVNYQGASYDEVRLVASPPPNRTR
;
A
#
# COMPACT_ATOMS: atom_id res chain seq x y z
N MET A 1 -28.13 -14.22 56.84
CA MET A 1 -28.60 -14.59 55.47
C MET A 1 -27.58 -14.34 54.36
N LYS A 2 -26.72 -13.30 54.42
CA LYS A 2 -25.72 -13.03 53.36
C LYS A 2 -24.65 -14.13 53.22
N THR A 3 -24.26 -14.79 54.31
CA THR A 3 -23.24 -15.87 54.31
C THR A 3 -23.70 -17.16 53.60
N LEU A 4 -24.99 -17.50 53.66
CA LEU A 4 -25.53 -18.68 52.97
C LEU A 4 -25.49 -18.53 51.44
N PHE A 5 -25.71 -17.30 50.95
CA PHE A 5 -25.71 -16.98 49.51
C PHE A 5 -24.32 -17.12 48.87
N TYR A 6 -23.25 -16.78 49.61
CA TYR A 6 -21.88 -16.92 49.12
C TYR A 6 -21.44 -18.39 49.04
N ILE A 7 -21.86 -19.24 49.98
CA ILE A 7 -21.52 -20.67 49.97
C ILE A 7 -22.19 -21.38 48.78
N ILE A 8 -23.45 -21.05 48.48
CA ILE A 8 -24.17 -21.62 47.32
C ILE A 8 -23.56 -21.15 45.99
N SER A 9 -23.12 -19.89 45.90
CA SER A 9 -22.48 -19.35 44.69
C SER A 9 -21.07 -19.91 44.47
N PHE A 10 -20.33 -20.24 45.53
CA PHE A 10 -18.99 -20.84 45.40
C PHE A 10 -19.07 -22.32 44.98
N LEU A 11 -20.09 -23.06 45.43
CA LEU A 11 -20.30 -24.45 45.02
C LEU A 11 -20.72 -24.60 43.55
N SER A 12 -21.46 -23.63 42.97
CA SER A 12 -21.87 -23.69 41.56
C SER A 12 -20.72 -23.41 40.57
N VAL A 13 -19.71 -22.65 40.99
CA VAL A 13 -18.51 -22.40 40.19
C VAL A 13 -17.60 -23.64 40.20
N LEU A 14 -17.48 -24.35 41.33
CA LEU A 14 -16.65 -25.56 41.40
C LEU A 14 -17.23 -26.74 40.60
N SER A 15 -18.57 -26.89 40.54
CA SER A 15 -19.19 -27.98 39.75
C SER A 15 -19.04 -27.79 38.23
N SER A 16 -18.78 -26.56 37.77
CA SER A 16 -18.56 -26.27 36.35
C SER A 16 -17.16 -26.68 35.85
N ILE A 17 -16.19 -26.86 36.74
CA ILE A 17 -14.80 -27.23 36.37
C ILE A 17 -14.64 -28.75 36.20
N ALA A 18 -15.49 -29.57 36.86
CA ALA A 18 -15.39 -31.03 36.79
C ALA A 18 -15.95 -31.65 35.49
N ALA A 19 -16.67 -30.90 34.65
CA ALA A 19 -17.26 -31.40 33.41
C ALA A 19 -16.32 -31.37 32.18
N LEU A 20 -15.10 -30.83 32.32
CA LEU A 20 -14.12 -30.70 31.23
C LEU A 20 -13.06 -31.82 31.17
N GLY A 21 -13.22 -32.86 32.00
CA GLY A 21 -12.24 -33.96 32.12
C GLY A 21 -12.51 -35.21 31.28
N SER A 22 -13.38 -35.16 30.25
CA SER A 22 -13.51 -36.29 29.34
C SER A 22 -12.30 -36.30 28.38
N PRO A 23 -11.42 -37.32 28.41
CA PRO A 23 -10.34 -37.41 27.45
C PRO A 23 -10.95 -37.44 26.04
N PRO A 24 -10.43 -36.65 25.09
CA PRO A 24 -10.91 -36.69 23.72
C PRO A 24 -10.81 -38.12 23.22
N ASN A 25 -11.92 -38.65 22.74
CA ASN A 25 -11.99 -39.94 22.09
C ASN A 25 -11.24 -39.80 20.76
N ILE A 26 -9.92 -39.95 20.80
CA ILE A 26 -9.05 -39.85 19.62
C ILE A 26 -9.47 -41.01 18.72
N PRO A 27 -10.14 -40.78 17.58
CA PRO A 27 -10.38 -41.85 16.64
C PRO A 27 -9.00 -42.35 16.21
N THR A 28 -8.69 -43.60 16.53
CA THR A 28 -7.55 -44.32 16.00
C THR A 28 -7.75 -44.36 14.49
N ARG A 29 -7.20 -43.35 13.82
CA ARG A 29 -7.15 -43.25 12.37
C ARG A 29 -6.32 -44.44 11.92
N THR A 30 -7.00 -45.53 11.56
CA THR A 30 -6.42 -46.64 10.82
C THR A 30 -5.73 -46.01 9.62
N VAL A 31 -4.39 -45.95 9.68
CA VAL A 31 -3.56 -45.49 8.59
C VAL A 31 -3.69 -46.55 7.51
N HIS A 32 -4.73 -46.44 6.68
CA HIS A 32 -4.83 -47.22 5.47
C HIS A 32 -3.62 -46.88 4.63
N ARG A 33 -2.64 -47.78 4.64
CA ARG A 33 -1.43 -47.70 3.84
C ARG A 33 -1.88 -47.53 2.39
N ARG A 34 -1.71 -46.32 1.86
CA ARG A 34 -2.14 -45.99 0.51
C ARG A 34 -1.41 -46.92 -0.45
N GLN A 35 -2.17 -47.71 -1.21
CA GLN A 35 -1.63 -48.63 -2.19
C GLN A 35 -0.89 -47.82 -3.27
N THR A 36 0.37 -48.18 -3.55
CA THR A 36 1.17 -47.51 -4.59
C THR A 36 0.77 -47.98 -5.98
N ASN A 37 1.09 -47.22 -7.02
CA ASN A 37 0.86 -47.67 -8.41
C ASN A 37 1.60 -48.99 -8.71
N ALA A 38 2.79 -49.20 -8.15
CA ALA A 38 3.52 -50.47 -8.26
C ALA A 38 2.72 -51.66 -7.68
N GLN A 39 2.10 -51.49 -6.50
CA GLN A 39 1.23 -52.51 -5.89
C GLN A 39 -0.10 -52.73 -6.63
N ARG A 40 -0.53 -51.76 -7.46
CA ARG A 40 -1.72 -51.93 -8.32
C ARG A 40 -1.37 -52.70 -9.58
N MET A 41 -0.23 -52.35 -10.20
CA MET A 41 0.29 -53.03 -11.38
C MET A 41 0.61 -54.50 -11.09
N SER A 42 1.17 -54.82 -9.93
CA SER A 42 1.42 -56.23 -9.53
C SER A 42 0.14 -57.05 -9.34
N ARG A 43 -1.02 -56.39 -9.23
CA ARG A 43 -2.35 -57.03 -9.11
C ARG A 43 -3.17 -56.93 -10.41
N GLY A 44 -2.57 -56.48 -11.52
CA GLY A 44 -3.28 -56.30 -12.80
C GLY A 44 -4.31 -55.16 -12.80
N LEU A 45 -4.28 -54.28 -11.80
CA LEU A 45 -5.17 -53.11 -11.74
C LEU A 45 -4.54 -51.91 -12.47
N PRO A 46 -5.35 -51.06 -13.13
CA PRO A 46 -4.84 -49.85 -13.77
C PRO A 46 -4.24 -48.87 -12.75
N PRO A 47 -3.23 -48.08 -13.13
CA PRO A 47 -2.62 -47.09 -12.24
C PRO A 47 -3.64 -46.04 -11.81
N LEU A 48 -3.47 -45.48 -10.61
CA LEU A 48 -4.25 -44.33 -10.19
C LEU A 48 -3.86 -43.10 -11.01
N PRO A 49 -4.83 -42.21 -11.33
CA PRO A 49 -4.54 -40.95 -11.98
C PRO A 49 -3.56 -40.11 -11.14
N PRO A 50 -2.72 -39.27 -11.78
CA PRO A 50 -1.82 -38.36 -11.09
C PRO A 50 -2.60 -37.53 -10.07
N ARG A 51 -2.18 -37.60 -8.80
CA ARG A 51 -2.75 -36.73 -7.78
C ARG A 51 -2.09 -35.38 -7.90
N HIS A 52 -2.90 -34.34 -8.06
CA HIS A 52 -2.43 -32.97 -7.91
C HIS A 52 -1.84 -32.85 -6.49
N LEU A 53 -0.52 -32.68 -6.40
CA LEU A 53 0.19 -32.47 -5.12
C LEU A 53 -0.20 -31.16 -4.46
N PHE A 54 -0.79 -30.24 -5.25
CA PHE A 54 -1.31 -28.97 -4.81
C PHE A 54 -2.77 -28.87 -5.26
N SER A 55 -3.70 -28.81 -4.31
CA SER A 55 -4.92 -28.05 -4.57
C SER A 55 -4.45 -26.61 -4.82
N PRO A 56 -4.77 -25.97 -5.94
CA PRO A 56 -4.57 -24.54 -6.05
C PRO A 56 -5.49 -23.89 -5.02
N THR A 57 -5.01 -23.72 -3.78
CA THR A 57 -5.38 -22.57 -2.97
C THR A 57 -5.18 -21.40 -3.90
N ARG A 58 -6.27 -20.71 -4.27
CA ARG A 58 -6.26 -19.60 -5.22
C ARG A 58 -4.96 -18.85 -5.03
N PRO A 59 -3.98 -18.92 -5.95
CA PRO A 59 -2.81 -18.10 -5.80
C PRO A 59 -3.37 -16.69 -5.80
N ILE A 60 -3.23 -15.99 -4.68
CA ILE A 60 -3.36 -14.54 -4.67
C ILE A 60 -2.43 -14.13 -5.78
N MET A 61 -2.99 -13.75 -6.94
CA MET A 61 -2.22 -13.36 -8.11
C MET A 61 -1.41 -12.17 -7.65
N ARG A 62 -0.18 -12.41 -7.22
CA ARG A 62 0.81 -11.36 -7.03
C ARG A 62 0.89 -10.72 -8.41
N ARG A 63 0.39 -9.48 -8.52
CA ARG A 63 0.43 -8.72 -9.76
C ARG A 63 1.87 -8.78 -10.24
N SER A 64 2.10 -9.30 -11.43
CA SER A 64 3.44 -9.36 -12.01
C SER A 64 3.96 -7.93 -12.03
N ALA A 65 5.05 -7.69 -11.29
CA ALA A 65 5.67 -6.38 -11.29
C ALA A 65 6.10 -6.01 -12.72
N VAL A 66 6.16 -4.71 -13.00
CA VAL A 66 6.48 -4.21 -14.34
C VAL A 66 7.94 -4.56 -14.65
N SER A 67 8.16 -5.63 -15.42
CA SER A 67 9.48 -5.97 -15.93
C SER A 67 9.77 -5.09 -17.14
N ALA A 68 10.58 -4.06 -16.93
CA ALA A 68 10.96 -3.11 -17.96
C ALA A 68 12.48 -3.04 -18.09
N VAL A 69 12.96 -2.84 -19.31
CA VAL A 69 14.37 -2.54 -19.55
C VAL A 69 14.65 -1.15 -18.99
N PRO A 70 15.68 -0.96 -18.13
CA PRO A 70 16.05 0.36 -17.63
C PRO A 70 16.13 1.41 -18.75
N GLY A 71 15.55 2.57 -18.51
CA GLY A 71 15.52 3.67 -19.48
C GLY A 71 14.38 3.62 -20.51
N SER A 72 13.58 2.53 -20.56
CA SER A 72 12.40 2.51 -21.43
C SER A 72 11.24 3.30 -20.82
N THR A 73 10.43 3.94 -21.65
CA THR A 73 9.16 4.54 -21.20
C THR A 73 8.13 3.43 -20.98
N ILE A 74 7.53 3.39 -19.80
CA ILE A 74 6.48 2.44 -19.45
C ILE A 74 5.23 3.16 -18.97
N LEU A 75 4.07 2.56 -19.28
CA LEU A 75 2.78 2.99 -18.76
C LEU A 75 2.49 2.26 -17.45
N ILE A 76 2.05 3.01 -16.46
CA ILE A 76 1.63 2.50 -15.16
C ILE A 76 0.31 3.13 -14.72
N ASN A 77 -0.46 2.38 -13.96
CA ASN A 77 -1.59 2.86 -13.18
C ASN A 77 -1.19 2.84 -11.71
N ILE A 78 -1.58 3.87 -10.97
CA ILE A 78 -1.24 3.99 -9.56
C ILE A 78 -2.48 3.70 -8.72
N GLY A 79 -2.50 2.54 -8.08
CA GLY A 79 -3.49 2.17 -7.08
C GLY A 79 -3.13 2.72 -5.71
N VAL A 80 -4.14 3.09 -4.93
CA VAL A 80 -4.03 3.46 -3.53
C VAL A 80 -4.53 2.28 -2.71
N GLU A 81 -3.62 1.59 -2.04
CA GLU A 81 -3.91 0.43 -1.23
C GLU A 81 -3.90 0.77 0.25
N SER A 82 -4.94 0.36 0.97
CA SER A 82 -4.96 0.43 2.43
C SER A 82 -3.83 -0.44 3.00
N LEU A 83 -3.05 0.10 3.93
CA LEU A 83 -2.05 -0.71 4.63
C LEU A 83 -2.68 -1.77 5.55
N THR A 84 -3.89 -1.50 6.06
CA THR A 84 -4.61 -2.40 6.97
C THR A 84 -5.18 -3.62 6.23
N THR A 85 -5.82 -3.40 5.08
CA THR A 85 -6.50 -4.48 4.34
C THR A 85 -5.70 -5.01 3.16
N GLY A 86 -4.76 -4.23 2.63
CA GLY A 86 -4.05 -4.52 1.38
C GLY A 86 -4.90 -4.37 0.12
N GLU A 87 -6.15 -3.90 0.24
CA GLU A 87 -7.06 -3.74 -0.89
C GLU A 87 -6.86 -2.38 -1.57
N THR A 88 -6.89 -2.38 -2.92
CA THR A 88 -6.92 -1.15 -3.72
C THR A 88 -8.34 -0.60 -3.78
N SER A 89 -8.61 0.54 -3.13
CA SER A 89 -9.95 1.16 -3.15
C SER A 89 -10.04 2.38 -4.07
N TRP A 90 -8.90 3.01 -4.35
CA TRP A 90 -8.81 4.22 -5.15
C TRP A 90 -7.65 4.13 -6.14
N TYR A 91 -7.67 4.97 -7.16
CA TYR A 91 -6.58 5.18 -8.08
C TYR A 91 -6.21 6.66 -8.11
N LEU A 92 -4.91 6.93 -8.20
CA LEU A 92 -4.42 8.28 -8.37
C LEU A 92 -4.73 8.74 -9.80
N ARG A 93 -5.26 9.95 -9.92
CA ARG A 93 -5.49 10.59 -11.21
C ARG A 93 -4.31 11.46 -11.58
N ALA A 94 -4.16 11.66 -12.89
CA ALA A 94 -3.22 12.59 -13.48
C ALA A 94 -3.18 13.92 -12.69
N GLY A 95 -4.34 14.53 -12.42
CA GLY A 95 -4.52 15.79 -11.68
C GLY A 95 -4.21 15.79 -10.18
N GLY A 96 -3.66 14.71 -9.61
CA GLY A 96 -3.39 14.59 -8.17
C GLY A 96 -4.61 14.20 -7.30
N GLY A 97 -5.81 14.18 -7.88
CA GLY A 97 -7.01 13.69 -7.21
C GLY A 97 -7.13 12.16 -7.22
N LEU A 98 -8.19 11.63 -6.61
CA LEU A 98 -8.50 10.21 -6.61
C LEU A 98 -9.75 9.88 -7.44
N ASN A 99 -9.84 8.65 -7.91
CA ASN A 99 -11.10 8.07 -8.38
C ASN A 99 -11.21 6.58 -8.03
N ASN A 100 -12.44 6.08 -8.01
CA ASN A 100 -12.76 4.67 -7.89
C ASN A 100 -13.31 4.08 -9.21
N ASN A 101 -13.57 4.92 -10.21
CA ASN A 101 -14.12 4.53 -11.52
C ASN A 101 -13.07 3.96 -12.49
N GLY A 102 -11.83 3.77 -12.04
CA GLY A 102 -10.74 3.19 -12.82
C GLY A 102 -9.53 4.11 -12.94
N PRO A 103 -8.34 3.54 -13.20
CA PRO A 103 -7.08 4.28 -13.14
C PRO A 103 -6.87 5.26 -14.30
N SER A 104 -6.21 6.39 -14.02
CA SER A 104 -5.54 7.19 -15.05
C SER A 104 -4.11 6.68 -15.27
N PRO A 105 -3.68 6.49 -16.52
CA PRO A 105 -2.33 6.05 -16.82
C PRO A 105 -1.30 7.19 -16.64
N PHE A 106 -0.14 6.83 -16.12
CA PHE A 106 1.06 7.64 -16.04
C PHE A 106 2.16 7.00 -16.90
N THR A 107 3.05 7.83 -17.42
CA THR A 107 4.30 7.42 -18.04
C THR A 107 5.45 7.66 -17.07
N ILE A 108 6.35 6.68 -16.99
CA ILE A 108 7.64 6.81 -16.31
C ILE A 108 8.76 6.28 -17.18
N THR A 109 9.97 6.76 -16.96
CA THR A 109 11.18 6.09 -17.42
C THR A 109 11.51 4.98 -16.44
N ALA A 110 11.54 3.74 -16.92
CA ALA A 110 11.83 2.56 -16.10
C ALA A 110 13.14 2.76 -15.34
N PRO A 111 13.11 2.75 -13.99
CA PRO A 111 14.27 3.08 -13.20
C PRO A 111 15.32 1.97 -13.29
N ALA A 112 16.60 2.36 -13.29
CA ALA A 112 17.71 1.41 -13.30
C ALA A 112 17.88 0.66 -11.96
N SER A 113 17.34 1.21 -10.87
CA SER A 113 17.34 0.62 -9.53
C SER A 113 16.14 1.12 -8.72
N SER A 114 15.81 0.46 -7.61
CA SER A 114 14.75 0.91 -6.69
C SER A 114 15.06 2.25 -6.00
N SER A 115 16.32 2.69 -6.01
CA SER A 115 16.74 3.99 -5.47
C SER A 115 16.72 5.11 -6.51
N ALA A 116 16.61 4.79 -7.81
CA ALA A 116 16.60 5.81 -8.85
C ALA A 116 15.32 6.65 -8.77
N LYS A 117 15.50 7.97 -8.79
CA LYS A 117 14.41 8.94 -8.76
C LYS A 117 13.92 9.24 -10.17
N PHE A 118 12.62 9.42 -10.34
CA PHE A 118 12.01 9.77 -11.62
C PHE A 118 10.81 10.71 -11.45
N GLU A 119 10.35 11.24 -12.57
CA GLU A 119 9.14 12.05 -12.67
C GLU A 119 7.95 11.17 -13.08
N LEU A 120 6.78 11.44 -12.50
CA LEU A 120 5.52 10.89 -12.97
C LEU A 120 4.89 11.85 -13.98
N THR A 121 4.76 11.43 -15.23
CA THR A 121 4.13 12.23 -16.28
C THR A 121 2.77 11.66 -16.63
N SER A 122 1.74 12.50 -16.81
CA SER A 122 0.43 11.98 -17.23
C SER A 122 0.51 11.41 -18.64
N ALA A 123 -0.07 10.23 -18.86
CA ALA A 123 -0.18 9.70 -20.22
C ALA A 123 -1.30 10.38 -21.04
N GLU A 124 -2.20 11.12 -20.37
CA GLU A 124 -3.26 11.92 -21.02
C GLU A 124 -2.75 13.30 -21.44
N ASP A 125 -1.74 13.83 -20.73
CA ASP A 125 -1.10 15.12 -21.00
C ASP A 125 0.39 15.03 -20.67
N THR A 126 1.20 14.77 -21.71
CA THR A 126 2.64 14.53 -21.57
C THR A 126 3.44 15.80 -21.23
N GLU A 127 2.82 16.97 -21.32
CA GLU A 127 3.45 18.23 -20.89
C GLU A 127 3.27 18.45 -19.38
N ARG A 128 2.43 17.65 -18.73
CA ARG A 128 2.12 17.77 -17.31
C ARG A 128 2.71 16.66 -16.47
N ARG A 129 3.45 17.08 -15.45
CA ARG A 129 4.06 16.21 -14.44
C ARG A 129 3.27 16.29 -13.15
N LEU A 130 3.21 15.17 -12.45
CA LEU A 130 2.73 15.13 -11.07
C LEU A 130 3.84 15.62 -10.16
N VAL A 131 3.64 16.80 -9.59
CA VAL A 131 4.57 17.44 -8.67
C VAL A 131 4.05 17.36 -7.24
N LEU A 132 4.99 17.32 -6.30
CA LEU A 132 4.75 17.59 -4.90
C LEU A 132 4.91 19.08 -4.67
N ILE A 133 3.97 19.67 -3.95
CA ILE A 133 3.90 21.10 -3.73
C ILE A 133 3.75 21.44 -2.27
N HIS A 134 4.45 22.49 -1.87
CA HIS A 134 4.28 23.17 -0.60
C HIS A 134 3.94 24.65 -0.82
N TYR A 135 2.84 25.10 -0.23
CA TYR A 135 2.28 26.45 -0.42
C TYR A 135 2.83 27.51 0.56
N GLN A 136 3.76 27.16 1.44
CA GLN A 136 4.37 28.10 2.39
C GLN A 136 5.89 28.19 2.19
N ASP A 137 6.47 29.32 2.60
CA ASP A 137 7.88 29.60 2.44
C ASP A 137 8.76 28.63 3.25
N VAL A 138 9.79 28.10 2.60
CA VAL A 138 10.57 26.92 3.03
C VAL A 138 11.58 27.24 4.14
N SER A 139 11.77 28.50 4.50
CA SER A 139 12.70 28.89 5.58
C SER A 139 12.30 28.32 6.95
N ASP A 140 11.04 27.91 7.11
CA ASP A 140 10.47 27.42 8.38
C ASP A 140 10.20 25.90 8.41
N PHE A 141 10.97 25.08 7.69
CA PHE A 141 11.06 23.62 7.98
C PHE A 141 11.70 23.30 9.37
N GLY A 142 11.47 24.17 10.36
CA GLY A 142 11.69 23.95 11.79
C GLY A 142 10.63 23.06 12.43
N SER A 143 10.60 23.02 13.77
CA SER A 143 9.89 22.03 14.60
C SER A 143 8.34 22.06 14.59
N ASP A 144 7.70 22.60 13.56
CA ASP A 144 6.23 22.71 13.48
C ASP A 144 5.62 21.42 12.84
N PRO A 145 4.58 20.80 13.44
CA PRO A 145 4.34 19.37 13.26
C PRO A 145 3.54 18.95 12.02
N ALA A 146 2.93 19.82 11.21
CA ALA A 146 2.03 19.34 10.16
C ALA A 146 2.08 20.13 8.86
N ILE A 147 3.20 20.02 8.15
CA ILE A 147 3.31 20.52 6.77
C ILE A 147 2.81 19.44 5.79
N GLY A 148 1.63 19.65 5.22
CA GLY A 148 1.06 18.79 4.18
C GLY A 148 1.62 19.16 2.81
N LEU A 149 2.17 18.18 2.09
CA LEU A 149 2.45 18.34 0.67
C LEU A 149 1.16 18.09 -0.13
N HIS A 150 1.05 18.69 -1.30
CA HIS A 150 -0.07 18.49 -2.21
C HIS A 150 0.40 17.92 -3.53
N PHE A 151 -0.41 17.03 -4.10
CA PHE A 151 -0.26 16.66 -5.50
C PHE A 151 -0.86 17.75 -6.39
N GLN A 152 -0.10 18.19 -7.39
CA GLN A 152 -0.63 19.02 -8.47
C GLN A 152 -0.05 18.57 -9.80
N GLN A 153 -0.79 18.81 -10.88
CA GLN A 153 -0.19 18.80 -12.21
C GLN A 153 0.35 20.17 -12.55
N ARG A 154 1.58 20.20 -13.04
CA ARG A 154 2.19 21.41 -13.58
C ARG A 154 2.85 21.15 -14.93
N GLY A 155 2.96 22.22 -15.71
CA GLY A 155 3.46 22.20 -17.07
C GLY A 155 4.97 21.97 -17.19
N GLY A 156 5.49 22.16 -18.40
CA GLY A 156 6.85 21.77 -18.79
C GLY A 156 7.98 22.40 -17.97
N ASP A 157 7.73 23.53 -17.32
CA ASP A 157 8.65 24.26 -16.44
C ASP A 157 8.77 23.65 -15.04
N ALA A 158 7.81 22.82 -14.62
CA ALA A 158 7.82 22.18 -13.32
C ALA A 158 8.60 20.85 -13.31
N SER A 159 9.87 20.92 -13.72
CA SER A 159 10.83 19.81 -13.69
C SER A 159 12.01 20.15 -12.78
N THR A 160 12.26 19.31 -11.79
CA THR A 160 13.39 19.43 -10.88
C THR A 160 14.37 18.27 -11.10
N PRO A 161 15.69 18.50 -11.19
CA PRO A 161 16.65 17.41 -11.25
C PRO A 161 16.57 16.48 -10.03
N ALA A 162 16.92 15.20 -10.20
CA ALA A 162 17.01 14.27 -9.06
C ALA A 162 18.02 14.78 -8.01
N GLY A 163 17.57 14.87 -6.76
CA GLY A 163 18.41 15.33 -5.64
C GLY A 163 18.67 16.84 -5.60
N SER A 164 18.07 17.63 -6.50
CA SER A 164 18.06 19.08 -6.31
C SER A 164 17.09 19.44 -5.18
N GLY A 165 17.37 20.54 -4.48
CA GLY A 165 16.37 21.14 -3.60
C GLY A 165 15.10 21.58 -4.35
N PRO A 166 14.09 22.06 -3.63
CA PRO A 166 12.81 22.46 -4.21
C PRO A 166 12.98 23.69 -5.08
N HIS A 167 12.21 23.74 -6.16
CA HIS A 167 12.14 24.89 -7.04
C HIS A 167 11.00 25.82 -6.62
N TYR A 168 11.18 27.11 -6.86
CA TYR A 168 10.18 28.14 -6.58
C TYR A 168 9.47 28.52 -7.87
N ASP A 169 8.15 28.62 -7.82
CA ASP A 169 7.39 29.29 -8.88
C ASP A 169 7.25 30.80 -8.60
N MET A 170 6.61 31.51 -9.53
CA MET A 170 6.37 32.96 -9.39
C MET A 170 5.40 33.32 -8.25
N ASP A 171 4.62 32.36 -7.78
CA ASP A 171 3.62 32.55 -6.72
C ASP A 171 4.20 32.28 -5.32
N GLY A 172 5.51 32.01 -5.21
CA GLY A 172 6.18 31.66 -3.95
C GLY A 172 5.88 30.23 -3.49
N THR A 173 5.27 29.42 -4.35
CA THR A 173 5.01 28.00 -4.10
C THR A 173 6.29 27.21 -4.39
N THR A 174 6.62 26.27 -3.51
CA THR A 174 7.75 25.37 -3.72
C THR A 174 7.30 24.01 -4.20
N PHE A 175 8.07 23.43 -5.12
CA PHE A 175 7.71 22.16 -5.73
C PHE A 175 8.91 21.30 -6.09
N GLU A 176 8.66 19.99 -6.18
CA GLU A 176 9.59 18.98 -6.68
C GLU A 176 8.85 17.95 -7.56
N SER A 177 9.48 17.52 -8.65
CA SER A 177 8.91 16.55 -9.60
C SER A 177 9.68 15.22 -9.60
N THR A 178 11.02 15.24 -9.50
CA THR A 178 11.87 14.05 -9.55
C THR A 178 12.11 13.48 -8.15
N VAL A 179 11.02 13.04 -7.53
CA VAL A 179 10.97 12.60 -6.13
C VAL A 179 10.59 11.13 -5.99
N TRP A 180 10.14 10.50 -7.07
CA TRP A 180 9.51 9.19 -7.05
C TRP A 180 10.51 8.07 -7.23
N SER A 181 10.33 6.99 -6.49
CA SER A 181 11.08 5.74 -6.65
C SER A 181 10.12 4.55 -6.71
N LEU A 182 10.50 3.49 -7.42
CA LEU A 182 9.68 2.30 -7.63
C LEU A 182 10.45 1.06 -7.20
N ASP A 183 9.91 0.31 -6.24
CA ASP A 183 10.39 -1.04 -5.97
C ASP A 183 9.86 -1.98 -7.06
N SER A 184 10.76 -2.41 -7.95
CA SER A 184 10.44 -3.31 -9.06
C SER A 184 9.98 -4.71 -8.62
N THR A 185 10.14 -5.08 -7.35
CA THR A 185 9.71 -6.38 -6.82
C THR A 185 8.27 -6.34 -6.34
N THR A 186 7.90 -5.26 -5.66
CA THR A 186 6.59 -5.11 -5.01
C THR A 186 5.63 -4.22 -5.80
N GLY A 187 6.15 -3.41 -6.73
CA GLY A 187 5.40 -2.37 -7.42
C GLY A 187 5.10 -1.16 -6.52
N VAL A 188 5.61 -1.11 -5.29
CA VAL A 188 5.36 0.02 -4.39
C VAL A 188 6.11 1.26 -4.87
N LEU A 189 5.36 2.36 -5.00
CA LEU A 189 5.90 3.69 -5.22
C LEU A 189 6.19 4.35 -3.88
N SER A 190 7.34 5.01 -3.79
CA SER A 190 7.74 5.85 -2.67
C SER A 190 8.13 7.22 -3.20
N ALA A 191 8.11 8.23 -2.33
CA ALA A 191 8.59 9.56 -2.66
C ALA A 191 9.46 10.11 -1.53
N THR A 192 10.39 10.98 -1.89
CA THR A 192 11.24 11.72 -0.95
C THR A 192 11.19 13.20 -1.29
N TRP A 193 11.06 14.04 -0.28
CA TRP A 193 11.17 15.49 -0.42
C TRP A 193 12.58 15.95 -0.07
N ILE A 194 13.17 16.87 -0.83
CA ILE A 194 14.48 17.44 -0.51
C ILE A 194 14.29 18.72 0.30
N ARG A 195 14.82 18.78 1.51
CA ARG A 195 14.72 20.00 2.31
C ARG A 195 15.63 21.08 1.73
N ALA A 196 15.13 22.30 1.48
CA ALA A 196 15.97 23.37 0.93
C ALA A 196 17.09 23.83 1.87
N SER A 197 16.88 23.75 3.20
CA SER A 197 17.82 24.30 4.17
C SER A 197 19.13 23.52 4.28
N ASP A 198 19.08 22.20 4.12
CA ASP A 198 20.23 21.30 4.34
C ASP A 198 20.39 20.24 3.24
N SER A 199 19.54 20.27 2.20
CA SER A 199 19.49 19.26 1.11
C SER A 199 19.29 17.82 1.59
N SER A 200 18.78 17.62 2.81
CA SER A 200 18.46 16.28 3.31
C SER A 200 17.23 15.69 2.61
N GLU A 201 17.28 14.39 2.31
CA GLU A 201 16.11 13.65 1.81
C GLU A 201 15.18 13.27 2.97
N ILE A 202 13.90 13.56 2.82
CA ILE A 202 12.87 13.21 3.79
C ILE A 202 11.88 12.23 3.14
N PRO A 203 11.80 10.97 3.61
CA PRO A 203 10.84 10.01 3.07
C PRO A 203 9.40 10.45 3.37
N LEU A 204 8.53 10.29 2.37
CA LEU A 204 7.12 10.64 2.47
C LEU A 204 6.28 9.43 2.81
N ARG A 205 5.26 9.67 3.62
CA ARG A 205 4.14 8.75 3.86
C ARG A 205 2.92 9.24 3.11
N PHE A 206 2.00 8.33 2.82
CA PHE A 206 0.75 8.67 2.15
C PHE A 206 -0.41 8.32 3.06
N VAL A 207 -1.31 9.28 3.26
CA VAL A 207 -2.55 9.07 4.00
C VAL A 207 -3.74 9.35 3.10
N LEU A 208 -4.77 8.52 3.22
CA LEU A 208 -6.08 8.79 2.67
C LEU A 208 -6.83 9.66 3.66
N ARG A 209 -7.21 10.87 3.23
CA ARG A 209 -8.00 11.82 4.00
C ARG A 209 -9.43 11.82 3.49
N MET A 210 -10.37 11.47 4.37
CA MET A 210 -11.80 11.45 4.05
C MET A 210 -12.52 12.60 4.75
N TRP A 211 -13.21 13.44 3.99
CA TRP A 211 -14.10 14.49 4.47
C TRP A 211 -15.55 14.16 4.13
N GLN A 212 -16.51 14.78 4.82
CA GLN A 212 -17.92 14.75 4.38
C GLN A 212 -18.13 15.29 2.95
N MET A 213 -17.20 16.13 2.44
CA MET A 213 -17.27 16.73 1.11
C MET A 213 -16.43 16.02 0.03
N GLY A 214 -15.67 14.96 0.36
CA GLY A 214 -14.84 14.25 -0.63
C GLY A 214 -13.66 13.48 -0.04
N ILE A 215 -12.89 12.79 -0.90
CA ILE A 215 -11.77 11.91 -0.51
C ILE A 215 -10.52 12.29 -1.31
N TRP A 216 -9.39 12.44 -0.61
CA TRP A 216 -8.10 12.86 -1.18
C TRP A 216 -6.96 12.01 -0.63
N VAL A 217 -5.93 11.71 -1.41
CA VAL A 217 -4.64 11.23 -0.85
C VAL A 217 -3.77 12.44 -0.63
N VAL A 218 -3.20 12.54 0.57
CA VAL A 218 -2.31 13.62 0.96
C VAL A 218 -0.93 13.03 1.25
N PRO A 219 0.12 13.47 0.55
CA PRO A 219 1.49 13.17 0.95
C PRO A 219 1.84 13.94 2.23
N VAL A 220 2.44 13.23 3.18
CA VAL A 220 2.80 13.76 4.49
C VAL A 220 4.28 13.52 4.74
N ILE A 221 4.99 14.57 5.14
CA ILE A 221 6.37 14.49 5.62
C ILE A 221 6.34 13.92 7.04
N ASP A 222 7.03 12.81 7.28
CA ASP A 222 7.09 12.19 8.60
C ASP A 222 8.08 12.94 9.51
N TYR A 223 7.54 13.65 10.49
CA TYR A 223 8.32 14.10 11.65
C TYR A 223 7.49 13.88 12.91
N GLN A 224 7.24 12.62 13.30
CA GLN A 224 6.66 12.25 14.62
C GLN A 224 5.32 12.90 15.01
N ALA A 225 4.67 13.65 14.13
CA ALA A 225 3.59 14.55 14.49
C ALA A 225 2.19 13.99 14.28
N PHE A 226 2.05 12.86 13.58
CA PHE A 226 0.79 12.12 13.60
C PHE A 226 0.66 11.20 14.82
N VAL A 227 1.73 10.98 15.59
CA VAL A 227 1.62 10.36 16.92
C VAL A 227 0.95 11.33 17.91
N ASP A 228 0.98 12.64 17.63
CA ASP A 228 0.19 13.66 18.34
C ASP A 228 -0.98 14.23 17.51
N ALA A 229 -1.24 13.77 16.28
CA ALA A 229 -2.41 14.21 15.51
C ALA A 229 -3.72 13.50 15.92
N ASP A 230 -3.67 12.65 16.96
CA ASP A 230 -4.85 12.44 17.82
C ASP A 230 -5.33 13.77 18.45
N SER A 231 -4.51 14.83 18.43
CA SER A 231 -4.84 16.15 18.98
C SER A 231 -5.14 17.25 17.94
N VAL A 232 -4.76 17.09 16.66
CA VAL A 232 -5.25 17.99 15.59
C VAL A 232 -6.60 17.49 15.11
N ASN A 233 -7.58 17.63 15.98
CA ASN A 233 -9.01 17.49 15.70
C ASN A 233 -9.43 18.50 14.61
N TYR A 234 -9.10 18.23 13.34
CA TYR A 234 -9.93 18.69 12.24
C TYR A 234 -11.23 17.90 12.34
N GLN A 235 -12.15 18.40 13.18
CA GLN A 235 -13.40 17.73 13.52
C GLN A 235 -14.08 17.19 12.25
N GLY A 236 -14.10 15.86 12.11
CA GLY A 236 -14.81 15.17 11.01
C GLY A 236 -13.94 14.58 9.89
N ALA A 237 -12.62 14.59 9.98
CA ALA A 237 -11.76 13.87 9.03
C ALA A 237 -11.25 12.54 9.61
N SER A 238 -11.39 11.44 8.86
CA SER A 238 -10.70 10.17 9.15
C SER A 238 -9.46 10.03 8.26
N TYR A 239 -8.41 9.42 8.82
CA TYR A 239 -7.16 9.17 8.13
C TYR A 239 -6.84 7.68 8.14
N ASP A 240 -6.50 7.15 6.97
CA ASP A 240 -5.97 5.79 6.83
C ASP A 240 -4.62 5.87 6.14
N GLU A 241 -3.60 5.21 6.72
CA GLU A 241 -2.30 5.11 6.05
C GLU A 241 -2.42 4.18 4.85
N VAL A 242 -1.86 4.62 3.72
CA VAL A 242 -1.96 3.93 2.43
C VAL A 242 -0.59 3.78 1.79
N ARG A 243 -0.48 2.84 0.87
CA ARG A 243 0.65 2.75 -0.05
C ARG A 243 0.19 2.96 -1.48
N LEU A 244 1.07 3.54 -2.28
CA LEU A 244 0.87 3.70 -3.70
C LEU A 244 1.49 2.51 -4.42
N VAL A 245 0.73 1.85 -5.30
CA VAL A 245 1.18 0.64 -6.02
C VAL A 245 1.03 0.86 -7.52
N ALA A 246 2.15 0.84 -8.21
CA ALA A 246 2.20 0.83 -9.66
C ALA A 246 1.77 -0.54 -10.20
N SER A 247 0.91 -0.53 -11.21
CA SER A 247 0.49 -1.73 -11.93
C SER A 247 0.41 -1.44 -13.43
N PRO A 248 0.65 -2.43 -14.30
CA PRO A 248 0.49 -2.23 -15.73
C PRO A 248 -0.98 -1.91 -16.06
N PRO A 249 -1.26 -1.14 -17.14
CA PRO A 249 -2.61 -0.96 -17.64
C PRO A 249 -3.29 -2.30 -17.91
N PRO A 250 -4.60 -2.44 -17.64
CA PRO A 250 -5.31 -3.66 -18.01
C PRO A 250 -5.16 -3.88 -19.53
N ASN A 251 -4.76 -5.08 -19.92
CA ASN A 251 -4.71 -5.46 -21.33
C ASN A 251 -6.10 -5.27 -21.93
N ARG A 252 -6.24 -4.27 -22.82
CA ARG A 252 -7.43 -4.16 -23.66
C ARG A 252 -7.37 -5.34 -24.62
N THR A 253 -8.08 -6.41 -24.29
CA THR A 253 -8.36 -7.47 -25.26
C THR A 253 -9.09 -6.82 -26.42
N ARG A 254 -8.42 -6.77 -27.58
CA ARG A 254 -8.98 -6.28 -28.83
C ARG A 254 -10.02 -7.25 -29.37
#